data_AF-A0A098EXJ3-F1
#
_entry.id   AF-A0A098EXJ3-F1
#
_cell.length_a   1.000
_cell.length_b   1.000
_cell.length_c   1.000
_cell.angle_alpha   90.00
_cell.angle_beta   90.00
_cell.angle_gamma   90.00
#
_symmetry.space_group_name_H-M   'P 1'
#
loop_
_entity.id
_entity.type
_entity.pdbx_description
1 polymer ?
#
loop_
_entity_poly.entity_id
_entity_poly.type
_entity_poly.pdbx_seq_one_letter_code
_entity_poly.pdbx_strand_id
1 'polypeptide(L)' 'MSARLVGEVYGHIFQYIGDSFIEYRVRKLIEAGIFEYKGSLEAMRCYSIKLK' A
#
# COMPACT_ATOMS: atom_id res chain seq x y z
N MET A 1 -19.89 5.78 -16.32
CA MET A 1 -19.11 7.04 -16.20
C MET A 1 -18.66 7.36 -14.76
N SER A 2 -18.63 6.38 -13.83
CA SER A 2 -18.22 6.64 -12.43
C SER A 2 -16.77 6.24 -12.09
N ALA A 3 -16.13 5.37 -12.90
CA ALA A 3 -14.77 4.90 -12.63
C ALA A 3 -13.71 6.02 -12.67
N ARG A 4 -13.93 7.04 -13.50
CA ARG A 4 -13.02 8.19 -13.65
C ARG A 4 -13.06 9.10 -12.42
N LEU A 5 -14.26 9.39 -11.92
CA LEU A 5 -14.48 10.15 -10.69
C LEU A 5 -13.90 9.42 -9.47
N VAL A 6 -14.11 8.09 -9.40
CA VAL A 6 -13.53 7.25 -8.34
C VAL A 6 -12.01 7.28 -8.42
N GLY A 7 -11.40 7.14 -9.60
CA GLY A 7 -9.94 7.19 -9.75
C GLY A 7 -9.33 8.54 -9.37
N GLU A 8 -9.99 9.63 -9.72
CA GLU A 8 -9.52 11.00 -9.44
C GLU A 8 -9.61 11.33 -7.94
N VAL A 9 -10.72 10.96 -7.30
CA VAL A 9 -10.90 11.07 -5.85
C VAL A 9 -9.91 10.15 -5.11
N TYR A 10 -9.74 8.90 -5.57
CA TYR A 10 -8.81 7.96 -4.95
C TYR A 10 -7.34 8.42 -5.04
N GLY A 11 -6.94 9.05 -6.17
CA GLY A 11 -5.62 9.67 -6.33
C GLY A 11 -5.39 10.86 -5.40
N HIS A 12 -6.39 11.75 -5.25
CA HIS A 12 -6.33 12.88 -4.32
C HIS A 12 -6.28 12.43 -2.86
N ILE A 13 -7.02 11.37 -2.49
CA ILE A 13 -6.98 10.81 -1.14
C ILE A 13 -5.60 10.18 -0.87
N PHE A 14 -5.01 9.47 -1.83
CA PHE A 14 -3.67 8.88 -1.69
C PHE A 14 -2.57 9.92 -1.48
N GLN A 15 -2.71 11.15 -2.00
CA GLN A 15 -1.77 12.24 -1.71
C GLN A 15 -1.86 12.77 -0.27
N TYR A 16 -2.99 12.57 0.40
CA TYR A 16 -3.21 12.98 1.80
C TYR A 16 -2.99 11.84 2.81
N ILE A 17 -2.93 10.62 2.30
CA ILE A 17 -2.62 9.42 3.04
C ILE A 17 -1.11 9.46 3.35
N GLY A 18 -0.78 9.72 4.61
CA GLY A 18 0.60 9.68 5.09
C GLY A 18 1.25 8.32 4.88
N ASP A 19 2.58 8.31 4.82
CA ASP A 19 3.45 7.12 4.72
C ASP A 19 2.99 5.96 5.63
N SER A 20 2.54 6.29 6.83
CA SER A 20 2.08 5.36 7.85
C SER A 20 0.85 4.56 7.45
N PHE A 21 -0.08 5.13 6.68
CA PHE A 21 -1.25 4.39 6.20
C PHE A 21 -0.89 3.49 5.02
N ILE A 22 0.03 3.92 4.14
CA ILE A 22 0.57 3.04 3.09
C ILE A 22 1.29 1.85 3.75
N GLU A 23 2.06 2.08 4.81
CA GLU A 23 2.72 1.01 5.55
C GLU A 23 1.71 0.04 6.18
N TYR A 24 0.67 0.56 6.84
CA TYR A 24 -0.41 -0.25 7.38
C TYR A 24 -1.11 -1.09 6.29
N ARG A 25 -1.43 -0.47 5.15
CA ARG A 25 -2.05 -1.13 3.99
C ARG A 25 -1.16 -2.23 3.43
N VAL A 26 0.13 -1.97 3.27
CA VAL A 26 1.10 -2.94 2.77
C VAL A 26 1.20 -4.12 3.73
N ARG A 27 1.31 -3.88 5.05
CA ARG A 27 1.30 -4.94 6.07
C ARG A 27 0.03 -5.78 6.00
N LYS A 28 -1.14 -5.16 5.89
CA LYS A 28 -2.41 -5.90 5.76
C LYS A 28 -2.49 -6.77 4.51
N LEU A 29 -1.91 -6.32 3.40
CA LEU A 29 -1.87 -7.08 2.15
C LEU A 29 -0.84 -8.22 2.19
N ILE A 30 0.26 -8.05 2.95
CA ILE A 30 1.19 -9.13 3.28
C ILE A 30 0.51 -10.18 4.18
N GLU A 31 -0.19 -9.74 5.24
CA GLU A 31 -0.98 -10.63 6.12
C GLU A 31 -2.04 -11.42 5.32
N ALA A 32 -2.66 -10.79 4.32
CA ALA A 32 -3.63 -11.44 3.43
C ALA A 32 -2.97 -12.42 2.43
N GLY A 33 -1.65 -12.53 2.38
CA GLY A 33 -0.92 -13.40 1.45
C GLY A 33 -0.91 -12.92 0.00
N ILE A 34 -1.31 -11.67 -0.25
CA ILE A 34 -1.35 -11.05 -1.58
C ILE A 34 0.05 -10.55 -1.97
N PHE A 35 0.78 -10.00 -1.00
CA PHE A 35 2.17 -9.57 -1.17
C PHE A 35 3.14 -10.50 -0.47
N GLU A 36 4.20 -10.87 -1.16
CA GLU A 36 5.37 -11.48 -0.54
C GLU A 36 6.36 -10.36 -0.18
N TYR A 37 6.96 -10.44 1.01
CA TYR A 37 7.97 -9.50 1.46
C TYR A 37 9.29 -10.23 1.69
N LYS A 38 10.39 -9.51 1.47
CA LYS A 38 11.74 -10.00 1.72
C LYS A 38 12.52 -8.95 2.50
N GLY A 39 12.98 -9.32 3.70
CA GLY A 39 13.69 -8.42 4.62
C GLY A 39 13.05 -8.37 6.00
N SER A 40 13.22 -7.23 6.70
CA SER A 40 12.68 -7.01 8.06
C SER A 40 11.55 -5.97 8.02
N LEU A 41 10.43 -6.26 8.67
CA LEU A 41 9.24 -5.39 8.78
C LEU A 41 9.43 -4.22 9.77
N GLU A 42 10.67 -3.93 10.20
CA GLU A 42 11.00 -2.86 11.14
C GLU A 42 10.78 -1.44 10.57
N ALA A 43 10.93 -1.26 9.26
CA ALA A 43 10.63 -0.01 8.57
C ALA A 43 10.43 -0.25 7.07
N MET A 44 9.60 0.56 6.39
CA MET A 44 9.39 0.49 4.92
C MET A 44 10.67 0.40 4.07
N ARG A 45 11.78 0.98 4.53
CA ARG A 45 13.08 0.94 3.84
C ARG A 45 13.85 -0.39 4.00
N CYS A 46 13.43 -1.24 4.93
CA CYS A 46 14.13 -2.46 5.33
C CYS A 46 13.54 -3.73 4.69
N TYR A 47 12.46 -3.61 3.91
CA TYR A 47 11.86 -4.73 3.22
C TYR A 47 11.43 -4.35 1.80
N SER A 48 11.62 -5.29 0.88
CA SER A 48 11.09 -5.19 -0.48
C SER A 48 9.82 -6.02 -0.58
N ILE A 49 8.78 -5.45 -1.16
CA ILE A 49 7.54 -6.16 -1.48
C ILE A 49 7.51 -6.55 -2.96
N LYS A 50 7.03 -7.76 -3.24
CA LYS A 50 6.69 -8.21 -4.59
C LYS A 50 5.25 -8.67 -4.63
N LEU A 51 4.57 -8.27 -5.70
CA LEU A 51 3.27 -8.81 -6.08
C LEU A 51 3.50 -10.25 -6.56
N LYS A 52 2.75 -11.18 -6.00
CA LYS A 52 2.79 -12.59 -6.37
C LYS A 52 2.22 -12.81 -7.78
#